data_AF-A0A537DZQ3-F1
#
_entry.id   AF-A0A537DZQ3-F1
#
_cell.length_a   1.000
_cell.length_b   1.000
_cell.length_c   1.000
_cell.angle_alpha   90.00
_cell.angle_beta   90.00
_cell.angle_gamma   90.00
#
_symmetry.space_group_name_H-M   'P 1'
#
loop_
_entity.id
_entity.type
_entity.pdbx_description
1 polymer ?
#
loop_
_entity_poly.entity_id
_entity_poly.type
_entity_poly.pdbx_seq_one_letter_code
_entity_poly.pdbx_strand_id
1 'polypeptide(L)'
;MGKASGQTQLERAEKTLLAIKEFKRYLQGVEKDLSQMSKKFSSKEIAHGVGFAATGIHEALTYLDIVRKVIEKTERIVAKKNIVSGDRISELDESQSDGRTGISGTA
;
A
#
# COMPACT_ATOMS: atom_id res chain seq x y z
N MET A 1 -0.93 12.42 -31.98
CA MET A 1 0.06 12.33 -30.88
C MET A 1 -0.69 12.03 -29.59
N GLY A 2 -0.19 11.07 -28.81
CA GLY A 2 -0.95 10.26 -27.87
C GLY A 2 -1.58 11.01 -26.70
N LYS A 3 -2.86 10.72 -26.46
CA LYS A 3 -3.44 10.87 -25.13
C LYS A 3 -2.78 9.81 -24.26
N ALA A 4 -1.88 10.23 -23.38
CA ALA A 4 -1.51 9.40 -22.24
C ALA A 4 -2.81 9.15 -21.45
N SER A 5 -3.42 7.98 -21.67
CA SER A 5 -4.56 7.52 -20.89
C SER A 5 -4.09 7.49 -19.44
N GLY A 6 -4.54 8.46 -18.65
CA GLY A 6 -4.23 8.51 -17.23
C GLY A 6 -4.70 7.21 -16.60
N GLN A 7 -3.80 6.55 -15.87
CA GLN A 7 -4.14 5.30 -15.18
C GLN A 7 -5.47 5.40 -14.46
N THR A 8 -6.27 4.34 -14.55
CA THR A 8 -7.52 4.25 -13.80
C THR A 8 -7.21 4.36 -12.30
N GLN A 9 -8.16 4.89 -11.51
CA GLN A 9 -7.94 5.04 -10.07
C GLN A 9 -7.63 3.70 -9.39
N LEU A 10 -8.20 2.61 -9.92
CA LEU A 10 -7.98 1.25 -9.46
C LEU A 10 -6.54 0.78 -9.73
N GLU A 11 -6.03 0.94 -10.96
CA GLU A 11 -4.63 0.62 -11.27
C GLU A 11 -3.64 1.41 -10.41
N ARG A 12 -3.93 2.70 -10.15
CA ARG A 12 -3.09 3.51 -9.25
C ARG A 12 -3.11 2.96 -7.83
N ALA A 13 -4.28 2.54 -7.33
CA ALA A 13 -4.43 1.98 -6.00
C ALA A 13 -3.70 0.63 -5.87
N GLU A 14 -3.79 -0.24 -6.89
CA GLU A 14 -3.08 -1.52 -6.92
C GLU A 14 -1.56 -1.35 -6.94
N LYS A 15 -1.04 -0.46 -7.80
CA LYS A 15 0.40 -0.12 -7.81
C LYS A 15 0.85 0.44 -6.46
N THR A 16 0.03 1.30 -5.85
CA THR A 16 0.32 1.86 -4.53
C THR A 16 0.36 0.76 -3.46
N LEU A 17 -0.59 -0.17 -3.47
CA LEU A 17 -0.63 -1.29 -2.53
C LEU A 17 0.56 -2.25 -2.72
N LEU A 18 0.96 -2.50 -3.96
CA LEU A 18 2.15 -3.31 -4.27
C LEU A 18 3.42 -2.65 -3.70
N ALA A 19 3.63 -1.37 -3.98
CA ALA A 19 4.77 -0.62 -3.46
C ALA A 19 4.80 -0.61 -1.92
N ILE A 20 3.64 -0.45 -1.27
CA ILE A 20 3.50 -0.54 0.19
C ILE A 20 3.94 -1.91 0.70
N LYS A 21 3.51 -3.00 0.06
CA LYS A 21 3.88 -4.37 0.46
C LYS A 21 5.38 -4.62 0.31
N GLU A 22 5.98 -4.16 -0.78
CA GLU A 22 7.42 -4.25 -1.00
C GLU A 22 8.19 -3.46 0.06
N PHE A 23 7.72 -2.25 0.38
CA PHE A 23 8.35 -1.42 1.40
C PHE A 23 8.24 -2.03 2.81
N LYS A 24 7.09 -2.64 3.17
CA LYS A 24 6.96 -3.41 4.42
C LYS A 24 7.98 -4.55 4.48
N ARG A 25 8.14 -5.31 3.40
CA ARG A 25 9.11 -6.41 3.33
C ARG A 25 10.55 -5.91 3.50
N TYR A 26 10.89 -4.78 2.88
CA TYR A 26 12.20 -4.15 3.04
C TYR A 26 12.47 -3.78 4.50
N LEU A 27 11.52 -3.11 5.17
CA LEU A 27 11.68 -2.70 6.57
C LEU A 27 11.80 -3.90 7.51
N GLN A 28 11.04 -4.98 7.28
CA GLN A 28 11.20 -6.22 8.03
C GLN A 28 12.61 -6.81 7.90
N GLY A 29 13.22 -6.72 6.71
CA GLY A 29 14.62 -7.10 6.50
C GLY A 29 15.57 -6.25 7.33
N VAL A 30 15.44 -4.92 7.24
CA VAL A 30 16.25 -3.97 8.01
C VAL A 30 16.13 -4.21 9.52
N GLU A 31 14.92 -4.43 10.04
CA GLU A 31 14.69 -4.72 11.46
C GLU A 31 15.36 -6.02 11.91
N LYS A 32 15.31 -7.05 11.07
CA LYS A 32 15.99 -8.32 11.34
C LYS A 32 17.49 -8.12 11.42
N ASP A 33 18.07 -7.38 10.48
CA ASP A 33 19.51 -7.11 10.43
C ASP A 33 19.95 -6.25 11.63
N LEU A 34 19.18 -5.20 11.96
CA LEU A 34 19.40 -4.38 13.16
C LEU A 34 19.31 -5.21 14.44
N SER A 35 18.33 -6.11 14.55
CA SER A 35 18.20 -7.03 15.69
C SER A 35 19.39 -8.00 15.80
N GLN A 36 19.93 -8.45 14.68
CA GLN A 36 21.13 -9.29 14.68
C GLN A 36 22.37 -8.49 15.07
N MET A 37 22.50 -7.25 14.60
CA MET A 37 23.61 -6.36 14.98
C MET A 37 23.54 -5.99 16.46
N SER A 38 22.37 -5.66 17.00
CA SER A 38 22.23 -5.26 18.42
C SER A 38 22.53 -6.39 19.41
N LYS A 39 22.47 -7.65 18.96
CA LYS A 39 22.94 -8.80 19.75
C LYS A 39 24.46 -8.94 19.80
N LYS A 40 25.16 -8.38 18.81
CA LYS A 40 26.62 -8.51 18.64
C LYS A 40 27.38 -7.26 19.05
N PHE A 41 26.75 -6.10 18.91
CA PHE A 41 27.38 -4.80 19.11
C PHE A 41 26.46 -3.93 19.96
N SER A 42 27.06 -3.21 20.91
CA SER A 42 26.35 -2.16 21.66
C SER A 42 25.98 -1.00 20.73
N SER A 43 24.96 -0.22 21.11
CA SER A 43 24.59 1.00 20.37
C SER A 43 25.75 1.98 20.24
N LYS A 44 26.71 1.99 21.19
CA LYS A 44 27.91 2.82 21.13
C LYS A 44 28.89 2.33 20.04
N GLU A 45 29.09 1.03 19.93
CA GLU A 45 29.94 0.44 18.89
C GLU A 45 29.33 0.62 17.50
N ILE A 46 28.02 0.42 17.38
CA ILE A 46 27.28 0.66 16.14
C ILE A 46 27.43 2.13 15.75
N ALA A 47 27.14 3.07 16.66
CA ALA A 47 27.26 4.50 16.41
C ALA A 47 28.68 4.90 15.98
N HIS A 48 29.70 4.37 16.65
CA HIS A 48 31.09 4.60 16.28
C HIS A 48 31.39 4.07 14.86
N GLY A 49 30.97 2.84 14.54
CA GLY A 49 31.21 2.22 13.24
C GLY A 49 30.53 2.94 12.07
N VAL A 50 29.40 3.61 12.30
CA VAL A 50 28.70 4.40 11.27
C VAL A 50 29.03 5.90 11.31
N GLY A 51 29.88 6.36 12.24
CA GLY A 51 30.24 7.78 12.38
C GLY A 51 29.13 8.66 12.96
N PHE A 52 28.25 8.11 13.79
CA PHE A 52 27.17 8.82 14.48
C PHE A 52 27.41 8.96 15.98
N ALA A 53 26.69 9.89 16.61
CA ALA A 53 26.53 9.90 18.06
C ALA A 53 25.63 8.73 18.52
N ALA A 54 25.91 8.16 19.69
CA ALA A 54 25.12 7.04 20.23
C ALA A 54 23.63 7.38 20.46
N THR A 55 23.32 8.65 20.73
CA THR A 55 21.95 9.17 20.79
C THR A 55 21.25 9.09 19.43
N GLY A 56 21.97 9.33 18.33
CA GLY A 56 21.44 9.24 16.97
C GLY A 56 20.93 7.83 16.60
N ILE A 57 21.45 6.78 17.23
CA ILE A 57 20.95 5.41 17.03
C ILE A 57 19.52 5.26 17.58
N HIS A 58 19.23 5.84 18.75
CA HIS A 58 17.90 5.77 19.36
C HIS A 58 16.87 6.57 18.56
N GLU A 59 17.27 7.73 18.04
CA GLU A 59 16.45 8.54 17.14
C GLU A 59 16.14 7.80 15.84
N ALA A 60 17.15 7.19 15.20
CA ALA A 60 16.98 6.41 13.99
C ALA A 60 15.98 5.25 14.18
N LEU A 61 16.06 4.53 15.30
CA LEU A 61 15.10 3.48 15.65
C LEU A 61 13.68 4.04 15.85
N THR A 62 13.57 5.22 16.45
CA THR A 62 12.27 5.90 16.62
C THR A 62 11.65 6.28 15.28
N TYR A 63 12.45 6.83 14.36
CA TYR A 63 11.97 7.17 13.01
C TYR A 63 11.53 5.93 12.24
N LEU A 64 12.23 4.80 12.39
CA LEU A 64 11.84 3.54 11.76
C LEU A 64 10.44 3.10 12.21
N ASP A 65 10.14 3.22 13.51
CA ASP A 65 8.81 2.90 14.05
C ASP A 65 7.71 3.85 13.56
N ILE A 66 8.02 5.14 13.39
CA ILE A 66 7.08 6.11 12.80
C ILE A 66 6.77 5.71 11.36
N VAL A 67 7.80 5.43 10.57
CA VAL A 67 7.68 5.02 9.16
C VAL A 67 6.82 3.76 9.05
N ARG A 68 7.05 2.75 9.91
CA ARG A 68 6.21 1.55 9.98
C ARG A 68 4.72 1.87 10.15
N LYS A 69 4.39 2.73 11.13
CA LYS A 69 3.00 3.13 11.42
C LYS A 69 2.35 3.87 10.25
N VAL A 70 3.10 4.73 9.56
CA VAL A 70 2.61 5.45 8.35
C VAL A 70 2.25 4.45 7.25
N ILE A 71 3.07 3.44 7.03
CA ILE A 71 2.84 2.43 6.00
C ILE A 71 1.61 1.60 6.32
N GLU A 72 1.49 1.10 7.55
CA GLU A 72 0.31 0.33 8.00
C GLU A 72 -0.99 1.14 7.89
N LYS A 73 -0.93 2.44 8.17
CA LYS A 73 -2.09 3.33 8.01
C LYS A 73 -2.41 3.54 6.53
N THR A 74 -1.40 3.73 5.68
CA THR A 74 -1.58 3.92 4.24
C THR A 74 -2.15 2.66 3.59
N GLU A 75 -1.65 1.48 3.97
CA GLU A 75 -2.15 0.18 3.51
C GLU A 75 -3.65 0.04 3.82
N ARG A 76 -4.07 0.33 5.05
CA ARG A 76 -5.48 0.28 5.47
C ARG A 76 -6.36 1.24 4.68
N ILE A 77 -5.88 2.46 4.41
CA ILE A 77 -6.64 3.47 3.65
C ILE A 77 -6.81 3.00 2.20
N VAL A 78 -5.74 2.53 1.56
CA VAL A 78 -5.77 2.06 0.17
C VAL A 78 -6.65 0.80 0.03
N ALA A 79 -6.51 -0.16 0.95
CA ALA A 79 -7.33 -1.36 0.96
C ALA A 79 -8.83 -1.04 1.11
N LYS A 80 -9.21 -0.14 2.02
CA LYS A 80 -10.61 0.29 2.20
C LYS A 80 -11.17 1.00 0.96
N LYS A 81 -10.37 1.85 0.30
CA LYS A 81 -10.81 2.57 -0.90
C LYS A 81 -11.08 1.63 -2.09
N ASN A 82 -10.34 0.53 -2.19
CA ASN A 82 -10.59 -0.50 -3.20
C ASN A 82 -11.89 -1.28 -2.96
N ILE A 83 -12.26 -1.56 -1.71
CA ILE A 83 -13.54 -2.23 -1.39
C ILE A 83 -14.73 -1.36 -1.83
N VAL A 84 -14.70 -0.06 -1.50
CA VAL A 84 -15.78 0.89 -1.87
C VAL A 84 -15.87 1.11 -3.38
N SER A 85 -14.77 0.96 -4.12
CA SER A 85 -14.79 1.10 -5.59
C SER A 85 -15.30 -0.15 -6.31
N GLY A 86 -15.22 -1.34 -5.70
CA GLY A 86 -15.77 -2.58 -6.26
C GLY A 86 -17.28 -2.69 -6.11
N ASP A 87 -17.82 -2.21 -4.98
CA ASP A 87 -19.26 -2.23 -4.68
C ASP A 87 -20.10 -1.41 -5.68
N ARG A 88 -19.53 -0.31 -6.20
CA ARG A 88 -20.19 0.53 -7.21
C ARG A 88 -20.26 -0.08 -8.60
N ILE A 89 -19.47 -1.12 -8.88
CA ILE A 89 -19.48 -1.80 -10.19
C ILE A 89 -20.50 -2.95 -10.15
N SER A 90 -20.73 -3.56 -8.98
CA SER A 90 -21.73 -4.61 -8.78
C SER A 90 -23.18 -4.12 -8.80
N GLU A 91 -23.44 -2.84 -8.49
CA GLU A 91 -24.80 -2.24 -8.54
C GLU A 91 -25.21 -1.71 -9.91
N LEU A 92 -24.33 -1.72 -10.93
CA LEU A 92 -24.64 -1.21 -12.27
C LEU A 92 -24.84 -2.30 -13.33
N ASP A 93 -24.67 -3.58 -12.99
CA ASP A 93 -24.78 -4.70 -13.95
C ASP A 93 -26.13 -5.47 -13.87
N GLU A 94 -26.98 -5.20 -12.86
CA GLU A 94 -28.28 -5.87 -12.70
C GLU A 94 -29.49 -4.98 -13.07
N SER A 95 -29.33 -4.01 -13.98
CA SER A 95 -30.46 -3.17 -14.40
C SER A 95 -30.36 -2.72 -15.85
N GLN A 96 -30.51 -3.67 -16.78
CA GLN A 96 -31.31 -3.56 -18.02
C GLN A 96 -30.86 -4.64 -19.02
N SER A 97 -31.43 -5.84 -18.92
CA SER A 97 -31.56 -6.71 -20.07
C SER A 97 -33.03 -6.92 -20.38
N ASP A 98 -33.43 -6.40 -21.53
CA ASP A 98 -34.74 -6.43 -22.17
C ASP A 98 -35.43 -7.80 -22.15
N GLY A 99 -36.75 -7.76 -22.01
CA GLY A 99 -37.57 -8.96 -22.12
C GLY A 99 -39.06 -8.70 -22.31
N ARG A 100 -39.48 -7.95 -23.34
CA ARG A 100 -40.77 -8.24 -24.01
C ARG A 100 -40.93 -7.55 -25.38
N THR A 101 -40.50 -8.26 -26.41
CA THR A 101 -41.00 -8.06 -27.78
C THR A 101 -42.28 -8.86 -27.94
N GLY A 102 -43.28 -8.22 -28.55
CA GLY A 102 -44.43 -8.90 -29.16
C GLY A 102 -45.75 -8.48 -28.53
N ILE A 103 -46.52 -7.66 -29.26
CA ILE A 103 -47.74 -8.15 -29.93
C ILE A 103 -47.91 -7.36 -31.24
N SER A 104 -47.88 -8.10 -32.35
CA SER A 104 -48.35 -7.67 -33.67
C SER A 104 -49.88 -7.65 -33.65
N GLY A 105 -50.49 -6.53 -34.01
CA GLY A 105 -51.92 -6.43 -34.28
C GLY A 105 -52.14 -6.13 -35.76
N THR A 106 -52.55 -7.14 -36.52
CA THR A 106 -53.01 -7.06 -37.90
C THR A 106 -54.54 -6.96 -37.98
N ALA A 107 -54.99 -6.23 -39.02
CA ALA A 107 -56.31 -6.14 -39.64
C ALA A 107 -57.35 -5.25 -38.93
#